data_AF-A0A480BWK9-F1
#
_entry.id   AF-A0A480BWK9-F1
#
_cell.length_a   1.000
_cell.length_b   1.000
_cell.length_c   1.000
_cell.angle_alpha   90.00
_cell.angle_beta   90.00
_cell.angle_gamma   90.00
#
_symmetry.space_group_name_H-M   'P 1'
#
loop_
_entity.id
_entity.type
_entity.pdbx_description
1 polymer ?
#
loop_
_entity_poly.entity_id
_entity_poly.type
_entity_poly.pdbx_seq_one_letter_code
_entity_poly.pdbx_strand_id
1 'polypeptide(L)'
;ALSTGLLAPWTTLAALAGWLLALAAAIALRRRAPVVTLAVLWFLAGHAMESTVVPLEIAHEHRNYLPSLGPLLATVYGVTVFARRTGRAALYGALGVATSLALGFGTFGRSATWHSEETIIEALYRQHPQSASAQQMMGELMLHRRGQPAQAAEHYQRAYALAPWETGYRLRALRARRTAGGALPDATEHQAIVSALRSRPLPPTTLLALGSLSACALAGEPACRDLTPALLDWLTAAA
;
A
#
# COMPACT_ATOMS: atom_id res chain seq x y z
N ALA A 1 -1.04 18.11 -7.61
CA ALA A 1 -2.02 18.61 -6.62
C ALA A 1 -3.17 17.62 -6.55
N LEU A 2 -3.73 17.39 -5.37
CA LEU A 2 -4.91 16.54 -5.20
C LEU A 2 -6.13 17.22 -5.84
N SER A 3 -6.94 16.46 -6.56
CA SER A 3 -8.17 16.97 -7.17
C SER A 3 -9.20 17.26 -6.08
N THR A 4 -9.65 18.50 -6.01
CA THR A 4 -10.70 18.94 -5.06
C THR A 4 -12.03 19.23 -5.77
N GLY A 5 -12.04 19.17 -7.09
CA GLY A 5 -13.24 19.29 -7.92
C GLY A 5 -12.93 19.02 -9.39
N LEU A 6 -13.95 19.10 -10.24
CA LEU A 6 -13.80 18.83 -11.69
C LEU A 6 -12.90 19.85 -12.41
N LEU A 7 -12.78 21.06 -11.87
CA LEU A 7 -12.05 22.18 -12.48
C LEU A 7 -10.77 22.55 -11.71
N ALA A 8 -10.56 21.96 -10.53
CA ALA A 8 -9.46 22.32 -9.63
C ALA A 8 -8.70 21.05 -9.18
N PRO A 9 -7.44 20.87 -9.60
CA PRO A 9 -6.66 21.67 -10.55
C PRO A 9 -7.15 21.54 -12.01
N TRP A 10 -6.73 22.44 -12.91
CA TRP A 10 -7.06 22.40 -14.35
C TRP A 10 -6.65 21.07 -15.02
N THR A 11 -5.65 20.39 -14.45
CA THR A 11 -5.19 19.07 -14.91
C THR A 11 -6.27 18.00 -14.78
N THR A 12 -7.26 18.17 -13.88
CA THR A 12 -8.42 17.27 -13.79
C THR A 12 -9.26 17.33 -15.07
N LEU A 13 -9.54 18.54 -15.57
CA LEU A 13 -10.28 18.71 -16.82
C LEU A 13 -9.48 18.17 -18.01
N ALA A 14 -8.17 18.43 -18.07
CA ALA A 14 -7.31 17.91 -19.11
C ALA A 14 -7.26 16.36 -19.11
N ALA A 15 -7.21 15.74 -17.93
CA ALA A 15 -7.26 14.28 -17.80
C ALA A 15 -8.61 13.71 -18.25
N LEU A 16 -9.73 14.32 -17.85
CA LEU A 16 -11.08 13.93 -18.30
C LEU A 16 -11.20 14.03 -19.82
N ALA A 17 -10.76 15.15 -20.41
CA ALA A 17 -10.73 15.31 -21.86
C ALA A 17 -9.85 14.25 -22.55
N GLY A 18 -8.69 13.93 -21.97
CA GLY A 18 -7.81 12.88 -22.47
C GLY A 18 -8.47 11.50 -22.49
N TRP A 19 -9.17 11.12 -21.41
CA TRP A 19 -9.90 9.86 -21.34
C TRP A 19 -11.06 9.78 -22.34
N LEU A 20 -11.86 10.85 -22.45
CA LEU A 20 -12.94 10.93 -23.42
C LEU A 20 -12.42 10.88 -24.87
N LEU A 21 -11.31 11.57 -25.14
CA LEU A 21 -10.67 11.55 -26.45
C LEU A 21 -10.13 10.16 -26.78
N ALA A 22 -9.48 9.48 -25.84
CA ALA A 22 -8.98 8.12 -26.04
C ALA A 22 -10.12 7.13 -26.35
N LEU A 23 -11.24 7.22 -25.61
CA LEU A 23 -12.43 6.41 -25.86
C LEU A 23 -13.06 6.71 -27.22
N ALA A 24 -13.27 7.99 -27.54
CA ALA A 24 -13.84 8.42 -28.81
C ALA A 24 -12.96 7.98 -30.00
N ALA A 25 -11.63 8.15 -29.87
CA ALA A 25 -10.67 7.73 -30.88
C ALA A 25 -10.69 6.21 -31.09
N ALA A 26 -10.74 5.41 -30.01
CA ALA A 26 -10.84 3.96 -30.11
C ALA A 26 -12.12 3.53 -30.86
N ILE A 27 -13.27 4.14 -30.53
CA ILE A 27 -14.55 3.83 -31.21
C ILE A 27 -14.51 4.24 -32.68
N ALA A 28 -13.99 5.44 -32.99
CA ALA A 28 -13.89 5.93 -34.36
C ALA A 28 -12.94 5.10 -35.23
N LEU A 29 -11.83 4.62 -34.64
CA LEU A 29 -10.80 3.85 -35.33
C LEU A 29 -11.06 2.34 -35.36
N ARG A 30 -12.17 1.84 -34.77
CA ARG A 30 -12.47 0.40 -34.63
C ARG A 30 -12.37 -0.43 -35.92
N ARG A 31 -12.70 0.17 -37.06
CA ARG A 31 -12.63 -0.50 -38.38
C ARG A 31 -11.26 -0.36 -39.05
N ARG A 32 -10.50 0.69 -38.73
CA ARG A 32 -9.20 1.00 -39.36
C ARG A 32 -8.00 0.44 -38.59
N ALA A 33 -8.10 0.40 -37.27
CA ALA A 33 -7.05 -0.06 -36.36
C ALA A 33 -7.65 -0.94 -35.25
N PRO A 34 -8.18 -2.14 -35.59
CA PRO A 34 -8.87 -3.00 -34.62
C PRO A 34 -7.98 -3.43 -33.45
N VAL A 35 -6.67 -3.64 -33.68
CA VAL A 35 -5.71 -4.02 -32.62
C VAL A 35 -5.51 -2.88 -31.62
N VAL A 36 -5.32 -1.65 -32.10
CA VAL A 36 -5.19 -0.47 -31.23
C VAL A 36 -6.48 -0.21 -30.46
N THR A 37 -7.62 -0.41 -31.12
CA THR A 37 -8.94 -0.28 -30.50
C THR A 37 -9.12 -1.29 -29.37
N LEU A 38 -8.79 -2.57 -29.61
CA LEU A 38 -8.81 -3.61 -28.59
C LEU A 38 -7.91 -3.23 -27.40
N ALA A 39 -6.69 -2.81 -27.67
CA ALA A 39 -5.73 -2.42 -26.63
C ALA A 39 -6.24 -1.27 -25.74
N VAL A 40 -6.79 -0.22 -26.35
CA VAL A 40 -7.32 0.94 -25.60
C VAL A 40 -8.56 0.53 -24.81
N LEU A 41 -9.52 -0.17 -25.43
CA LEU A 41 -10.75 -0.57 -24.73
C LEU A 41 -10.48 -1.60 -23.63
N TRP A 42 -9.51 -2.51 -23.81
CA TRP A 42 -9.06 -3.44 -22.79
C TRP A 42 -8.53 -2.71 -21.55
N PHE A 43 -7.66 -1.72 -21.77
CA PHE A 43 -7.12 -0.89 -20.71
C PHE A 43 -8.22 -0.13 -19.97
N LEU A 44 -9.10 0.56 -20.70
CA LEU A 44 -10.19 1.35 -20.12
C LEU A 44 -11.15 0.48 -19.32
N ALA A 45 -11.55 -0.68 -19.85
CA ALA A 45 -12.46 -1.59 -19.16
C ALA A 45 -11.82 -2.18 -17.89
N GLY A 46 -10.55 -2.60 -17.98
CA GLY A 46 -9.82 -3.12 -16.84
C GLY A 46 -9.61 -2.08 -15.74
N HIS A 47 -9.21 -0.87 -16.12
CA HIS A 47 -8.92 0.21 -15.18
C HIS A 47 -10.18 0.84 -14.57
N ALA A 48 -11.33 0.76 -15.27
CA ALA A 48 -12.62 1.17 -14.73
C ALA A 48 -13.04 0.34 -13.50
N MET A 49 -12.64 -0.93 -13.42
CA MET A 49 -12.90 -1.76 -12.23
C MET A 49 -12.11 -1.31 -11.00
N GLU A 50 -10.95 -0.69 -11.19
CA GLU A 50 -10.12 -0.18 -10.10
C GLU A 50 -10.55 1.23 -9.68
N SER A 51 -11.07 2.01 -10.62
CA SER A 51 -11.49 3.42 -10.43
C SER A 51 -12.92 3.53 -9.89
N THR A 52 -13.26 2.74 -8.87
CA THR A 52 -14.59 2.75 -8.27
C THR A 52 -14.71 3.80 -7.15
N VAL A 53 -15.96 4.13 -6.80
CA VAL A 53 -16.29 5.13 -5.75
C VAL A 53 -15.96 4.64 -4.34
N VAL A 54 -15.59 3.35 -4.20
CA VAL A 54 -15.21 2.76 -2.92
C VAL A 54 -13.74 3.10 -2.67
N PRO A 55 -13.40 3.83 -1.59
CA PRO A 55 -12.03 4.14 -1.24
C PRO A 55 -11.31 2.86 -0.80
N LEU A 56 -10.76 2.15 -1.79
CA LEU A 56 -9.85 1.05 -1.59
C LEU A 56 -8.50 1.64 -1.18
N GLU A 57 -7.70 0.90 -0.41
CA GLU A 57 -6.33 1.33 -0.08
C GLU A 57 -5.58 1.70 -1.37
N ILE A 58 -5.06 2.92 -1.37
CA ILE A 58 -4.52 3.56 -2.56
C ILE A 58 -3.26 2.80 -2.98
N ALA A 59 -3.29 2.30 -4.22
CA ALA A 59 -2.18 1.68 -4.94
C ALA A 59 -1.79 0.26 -4.47
N HIS A 60 -2.60 -0.71 -4.88
CA HIS A 60 -2.14 -2.08 -5.06
C HIS A 60 -1.67 -2.25 -6.51
N GLU A 61 -0.35 -2.28 -6.74
CA GLU A 61 0.25 -2.38 -8.08
C GLU A 61 -0.33 -3.54 -8.91
N HIS A 62 -0.67 -4.65 -8.24
CA HIS A 62 -1.13 -5.88 -8.88
C HIS A 62 -2.45 -5.74 -9.63
N ARG A 63 -3.26 -4.76 -9.27
CA ARG A 63 -4.58 -4.61 -9.87
C ARG A 63 -4.47 -4.10 -11.32
N ASN A 64 -3.42 -3.35 -11.64
CA ASN A 64 -3.20 -2.78 -12.97
C ASN A 64 -2.39 -3.70 -13.89
N TYR A 65 -1.95 -4.88 -13.42
CA TYR A 65 -1.20 -5.83 -14.24
C TYR A 65 -2.02 -6.33 -15.43
N LEU A 66 -3.29 -6.69 -15.21
CA LEU A 66 -4.17 -7.17 -16.28
C LEU A 66 -4.58 -6.06 -17.27
N PRO A 67 -5.01 -4.86 -16.84
CA PRO A 67 -5.26 -3.75 -17.75
C PRO A 67 -4.03 -3.37 -18.59
N SER A 68 -2.82 -3.42 -18.02
CA SER A 68 -1.57 -3.03 -18.70
C SER A 68 -1.24 -3.85 -19.95
N LEU A 69 -1.84 -5.03 -20.14
CA LEU A 69 -1.70 -5.81 -21.37
C LEU A 69 -2.17 -5.04 -22.61
N GLY A 70 -3.15 -4.14 -22.46
CA GLY A 70 -3.64 -3.30 -23.57
C GLY A 70 -2.54 -2.41 -24.15
N PRO A 71 -1.99 -1.45 -23.38
CA PRO A 71 -0.91 -0.58 -23.84
C PRO A 71 0.32 -1.35 -24.33
N LEU A 72 0.67 -2.47 -23.67
CA LEU A 72 1.77 -3.34 -24.12
C LEU A 72 1.50 -3.92 -25.51
N LEU A 73 0.29 -4.45 -25.75
CA LEU A 73 -0.13 -4.96 -27.05
C LEU A 73 -0.06 -3.87 -28.13
N ALA A 74 -0.59 -2.68 -27.86
CA ALA A 74 -0.53 -1.56 -28.80
C ALA A 74 0.92 -1.18 -29.15
N THR A 75 1.80 -1.16 -28.15
CA THR A 75 3.22 -0.82 -28.31
C THR A 75 3.95 -1.86 -29.17
N VAL A 76 3.84 -3.15 -28.83
CA VAL A 76 4.48 -4.24 -29.58
C VAL A 76 3.97 -4.29 -31.01
N TYR A 77 2.65 -4.15 -31.20
CA TYR A 77 2.06 -4.10 -32.53
C TYR A 77 2.57 -2.91 -33.35
N GLY A 78 2.55 -1.71 -32.77
CA GLY A 78 3.00 -0.48 -33.42
C GLY A 78 4.47 -0.55 -33.84
N VAL A 79 5.35 -1.00 -32.94
CA VAL A 79 6.78 -1.20 -33.21
C VAL A 79 6.98 -2.22 -34.33
N THR A 80 6.24 -3.33 -34.32
CA THR A 80 6.37 -4.38 -35.35
C THR A 80 5.93 -3.90 -36.72
N VAL A 81 4.80 -3.20 -36.81
CA VAL A 81 4.30 -2.62 -38.07
C VAL A 81 5.28 -1.58 -38.60
N PHE A 82 5.79 -0.70 -37.73
CA PHE A 82 6.77 0.32 -38.10
C PHE A 82 8.07 -0.30 -38.60
N ALA A 83 8.61 -1.29 -37.87
CA ALA A 83 9.83 -2.00 -38.23
C ALA A 83 9.75 -2.66 -39.61
N ARG A 84 8.60 -3.26 -39.93
CA ARG A 84 8.34 -3.85 -41.26
C ARG A 84 8.27 -2.79 -42.35
N ARG A 85 7.56 -1.67 -42.12
CA ARG A 85 7.44 -0.59 -43.11
C ARG A 85 8.77 0.08 -43.44
N THR A 86 9.67 0.21 -42.46
CA THR A 86 11.00 0.82 -42.67
C THR A 86 12.05 -0.18 -43.13
N GLY A 87 11.74 -1.49 -43.19
CA GLY A 87 12.73 -2.54 -43.49
C GLY A 87 13.79 -2.74 -42.40
N ARG A 88 13.56 -2.27 -41.16
CA ARG A 88 14.53 -2.26 -40.04
C ARG A 88 14.23 -3.32 -38.99
N ALA A 89 13.66 -4.46 -39.40
CA ALA A 89 13.19 -5.51 -38.49
C ALA A 89 14.28 -5.99 -37.50
N ALA A 90 15.53 -6.14 -37.97
CA ALA A 90 16.65 -6.55 -37.13
C ALA A 90 16.96 -5.54 -36.01
N LEU A 91 16.94 -4.23 -36.31
CA LEU A 91 17.17 -3.17 -35.31
C LEU A 91 16.09 -3.20 -34.22
N TYR A 92 14.82 -3.23 -34.62
CA TYR A 92 13.71 -3.25 -33.66
C TYR A 92 13.64 -4.56 -32.88
N GLY A 93 14.01 -5.69 -33.49
CA GLY A 93 14.19 -6.96 -32.80
C GLY A 93 15.28 -6.88 -31.74
N ALA A 94 16.45 -6.30 -32.08
CA ALA A 94 17.54 -6.09 -31.13
C ALA A 94 17.13 -5.17 -29.97
N LEU A 95 16.43 -4.06 -30.25
CA LEU A 95 15.88 -3.18 -29.22
C LEU A 95 14.85 -3.90 -28.33
N GLY A 96 14.01 -4.75 -28.91
CA GLY A 96 13.06 -5.57 -28.18
C GLY A 96 13.76 -6.54 -27.22
N VAL A 97 14.77 -7.26 -27.71
CA VAL A 97 15.59 -8.16 -26.87
C VAL A 97 16.31 -7.38 -25.76
N ALA A 98 16.93 -6.24 -26.09
CA ALA A 98 17.60 -5.39 -25.10
C ALA A 98 16.63 -4.90 -24.02
N THR A 99 15.41 -4.49 -24.41
CA THR A 99 14.36 -4.08 -23.47
C THR A 99 13.92 -5.24 -22.58
N SER A 100 13.69 -6.42 -23.16
CA SER A 100 13.33 -7.63 -22.39
C SER A 100 14.42 -8.03 -21.40
N LEU A 101 15.69 -7.93 -21.78
CA LEU A 101 16.82 -8.18 -20.87
C LEU A 101 16.89 -7.15 -19.74
N ALA A 102 16.70 -5.87 -20.06
CA ALA A 102 16.68 -4.80 -19.06
C ALA A 102 15.54 -4.99 -18.04
N LEU A 103 14.33 -5.32 -18.52
CA LEU A 103 13.18 -5.63 -17.67
C LEU A 103 13.39 -6.92 -16.87
N GLY A 104 14.00 -7.94 -17.46
CA GLY A 104 14.38 -9.18 -16.79
C GLY A 104 15.38 -8.93 -15.66
N PHE A 105 16.40 -8.10 -15.90
CA PHE A 105 17.36 -7.70 -14.88
C PHE A 105 16.72 -6.88 -13.75
N GLY A 106 15.83 -5.93 -14.09
CA GLY A 106 15.04 -5.19 -13.11
C GLY A 106 14.16 -6.11 -12.26
N THR A 107 13.54 -7.11 -12.88
CA THR A 107 12.74 -8.14 -12.21
C THR A 107 13.59 -8.99 -11.28
N PHE A 108 14.80 -9.36 -11.69
CA PHE A 108 15.75 -10.08 -10.86
C PHE A 108 16.19 -9.25 -9.64
N GLY A 109 16.45 -7.95 -9.80
CA GLY A 109 16.72 -7.07 -8.65
C GLY A 109 15.53 -6.96 -7.69
N ARG A 110 14.31 -6.87 -8.24
CA ARG A 110 13.08 -6.84 -7.44
C ARG A 110 12.83 -8.15 -6.71
N SER A 111 13.11 -9.30 -7.32
CA SER A 111 12.86 -10.60 -6.68
C SER A 111 13.67 -10.77 -5.38
N ALA A 112 14.88 -10.20 -5.30
CA ALA A 112 15.66 -10.17 -4.06
C ALA A 112 14.97 -9.39 -2.93
N THR A 113 14.29 -8.29 -3.25
CA THR A 113 13.51 -7.52 -2.27
C THR A 113 12.22 -8.24 -1.85
N TRP A 114 11.63 -9.01 -2.76
CA TRP A 114 10.38 -9.74 -2.54
C TRP A 114 10.60 -11.17 -2.03
N HIS A 115 11.85 -11.55 -1.73
CA HIS A 115 12.19 -12.91 -1.35
C HIS A 115 11.69 -13.27 0.07
N SER A 116 11.60 -12.30 0.97
CA SER A 116 11.11 -12.51 2.33
C SER A 116 10.27 -11.33 2.84
N GLU A 117 9.37 -11.59 3.77
CA GLU A 117 8.60 -10.56 4.46
C GLU A 117 9.51 -9.48 5.08
N GLU A 118 10.63 -9.90 5.69
CA GLU A 118 11.58 -8.98 6.33
C GLU A 118 12.21 -8.01 5.33
N THR A 119 12.65 -8.51 4.17
CA THR A 119 13.29 -7.68 3.14
C THR A 119 12.31 -6.70 2.51
N ILE A 120 11.04 -7.09 2.36
CA ILE A 120 9.96 -6.20 1.92
C ILE A 120 9.75 -5.06 2.95
N ILE A 121 9.62 -5.40 4.24
CA ILE A 121 9.38 -4.43 5.31
C ILE A 121 10.55 -3.45 5.41
N GLU A 122 11.80 -3.94 5.37
CA GLU A 122 12.97 -3.09 5.41
C GLU A 122 13.05 -2.14 4.21
N ALA A 123 12.77 -2.65 3.00
CA ALA A 123 12.76 -1.83 1.80
C ALA A 123 11.68 -0.74 1.88
N LEU A 124 10.48 -1.08 2.33
CA LEU A 124 9.38 -0.14 2.52
C LEU A 124 9.74 0.95 3.54
N TYR A 125 10.33 0.56 4.67
CA TYR A 125 10.78 1.50 5.70
C TYR A 125 11.87 2.46 5.17
N ARG A 126 12.87 1.94 4.44
CA ARG A 126 13.95 2.75 3.87
C ARG A 126 13.43 3.73 2.81
N GLN A 127 12.49 3.31 1.98
CA GLN A 127 11.93 4.14 0.91
C GLN A 127 10.93 5.18 1.44
N HIS A 128 10.16 4.81 2.46
CA HIS A 128 9.07 5.63 3.01
C HIS A 128 9.13 5.73 4.54
N PRO A 129 10.18 6.33 5.12
CA PRO A 129 10.35 6.40 6.58
C PRO A 129 9.29 7.25 7.29
N GLN A 130 8.55 8.08 6.55
CA GLN A 130 7.43 8.88 7.05
C GLN A 130 6.06 8.22 6.87
N SER A 131 6.00 6.96 6.42
CA SER A 131 4.76 6.20 6.39
C SER A 131 4.50 5.57 7.76
N ALA A 132 3.34 5.90 8.36
CA ALA A 132 2.92 5.30 9.63
C ALA A 132 2.82 3.77 9.53
N SER A 133 2.32 3.27 8.40
CA SER A 133 2.21 1.84 8.11
C SER A 133 3.58 1.17 7.99
N ALA A 134 4.55 1.79 7.31
CA ALA A 134 5.91 1.28 7.21
C ALA A 134 6.61 1.21 8.59
N GLN A 135 6.41 2.24 9.42
CA GLN A 135 6.91 2.25 10.80
C GLN A 135 6.26 1.14 11.64
N GLN A 136 4.94 0.95 11.54
CA GLN A 136 4.24 -0.14 12.23
C GLN A 136 4.77 -1.51 11.81
N MET A 137 4.92 -1.76 10.50
CA MET A 137 5.49 -3.03 10.00
C MET A 137 6.91 -3.26 10.50
N MET A 138 7.74 -2.22 10.56
CA MET A 138 9.07 -2.32 11.14
C MET A 138 9.01 -2.66 12.64
N GLY A 139 8.06 -2.08 13.38
CA GLY A 139 7.80 -2.44 14.77
C GLY A 139 7.43 -3.91 14.95
N GLU A 140 6.60 -4.46 14.07
CA GLU A 140 6.21 -5.88 14.08
C GLU A 140 7.40 -6.79 13.81
N LEU A 141 8.21 -6.45 12.80
CA LEU A 141 9.46 -7.14 12.49
C LEU A 141 10.41 -7.15 13.71
N MET A 142 10.59 -6.00 14.36
CA MET A 142 11.46 -5.86 15.53
C MET A 142 10.94 -6.66 16.73
N LEU A 143 9.63 -6.63 17.00
CA LEU A 143 9.04 -7.31 18.15
C LEU A 143 9.05 -8.82 17.99
N HIS A 144 8.62 -9.33 16.83
CA HIS A 144 8.31 -10.74 16.65
C HIS A 144 9.41 -11.55 15.98
N ARG A 145 10.16 -10.98 15.03
CA ARG A 145 11.24 -11.71 14.34
C ARG A 145 12.60 -11.48 15.00
N ARG A 146 12.86 -10.26 15.46
CA ARG A 146 14.17 -9.87 16.03
C ARG A 146 14.24 -9.92 17.56
N GLY A 147 13.10 -10.00 18.24
CA GLY A 147 13.05 -10.02 19.70
C GLY A 147 13.60 -8.73 20.33
N GLN A 148 13.43 -7.59 19.65
CA GLN A 148 13.93 -6.26 20.05
C GLN A 148 12.76 -5.35 20.45
N PRO A 149 12.11 -5.59 21.61
CA PRO A 149 10.89 -4.90 21.99
C PRO A 149 11.06 -3.40 22.23
N ALA A 150 12.26 -2.96 22.67
CA ALA A 150 12.55 -1.53 22.84
C ALA A 150 12.54 -0.78 21.50
N GLN A 151 13.23 -1.31 20.48
CA GLN A 151 13.22 -0.73 19.12
C GLN A 151 11.83 -0.82 18.49
N ALA A 152 11.09 -1.91 18.74
CA ALA A 152 9.70 -2.02 18.29
C ALA A 152 8.82 -0.89 18.87
N ALA A 153 8.97 -0.60 20.17
CA ALA A 153 8.22 0.47 20.82
C ALA A 153 8.52 1.85 20.19
N GLU A 154 9.77 2.14 19.85
CA GLU A 154 10.15 3.38 19.15
C GLU A 154 9.48 3.49 17.78
N HIS A 155 9.49 2.41 16.99
CA HIS A 155 8.83 2.37 15.69
C HIS A 155 7.31 2.57 15.81
N TYR A 156 6.65 1.93 16.77
CA TYR A 156 5.21 2.14 17.00
C TYR A 156 4.88 3.55 17.49
N GLN A 157 5.72 4.15 18.34
CA GLN A 157 5.57 5.54 18.76
C GLN A 157 5.69 6.49 17.57
N ARG A 158 6.64 6.24 16.66
CA ARG A 158 6.79 7.02 15.44
C ARG A 158 5.61 6.85 14.50
N ALA A 159 5.07 5.64 14.36
CA ALA A 159 3.84 5.38 13.62
C ALA A 159 2.66 6.19 14.19
N TYR A 160 2.50 6.21 15.53
CA TYR A 160 1.48 7.01 16.20
C TYR A 160 1.67 8.52 16.01
N ALA A 161 2.92 9.01 16.04
CA ALA A 161 3.22 10.42 15.78
C ALA A 161 2.85 10.84 14.34
N LEU A 162 3.02 9.95 13.36
CA LEU A 162 2.67 10.19 11.96
C LEU A 162 1.17 10.07 11.69
N ALA A 163 0.46 9.20 12.43
CA ALA A 163 -0.99 9.02 12.32
C ALA A 163 -1.65 8.94 13.71
N PRO A 164 -1.83 10.08 14.41
CA PRO A 164 -2.37 10.11 15.79
C PRO A 164 -3.84 9.67 15.91
N TRP A 165 -4.53 9.56 14.78
CA TRP A 165 -5.90 9.07 14.68
C TRP A 165 -6.00 7.54 14.81
N GLU A 166 -4.91 6.81 14.55
CA GLU A 166 -4.84 5.35 14.65
C GLU A 166 -4.35 4.92 16.05
N THR A 167 -5.29 4.67 16.96
CA THR A 167 -5.00 4.31 18.35
C THR A 167 -4.25 2.97 18.47
N GLY A 168 -4.40 2.08 17.49
CA GLY A 168 -3.73 0.78 17.43
C GLY A 168 -2.21 0.86 17.51
N TYR A 169 -1.60 1.91 16.93
CA TYR A 169 -0.15 2.14 17.04
C TYR A 169 0.28 2.39 18.48
N ARG A 170 -0.50 3.17 19.23
CA ARG A 170 -0.23 3.44 20.63
C ARG A 170 -0.39 2.19 21.50
N LEU A 171 -1.41 1.37 21.24
CA LEU A 171 -1.60 0.10 21.93
C LEU A 171 -0.44 -0.88 21.68
N ARG A 172 0.04 -0.98 20.44
CA ARG A 172 1.23 -1.79 20.09
C ARG A 172 2.51 -1.24 20.73
N ALA A 173 2.66 0.09 20.77
CA ALA A 173 3.78 0.74 21.47
C ALA A 173 3.80 0.39 22.97
N LEU A 174 2.63 0.41 23.63
CA LEU A 174 2.49 0.04 25.04
C LEU A 174 2.85 -1.42 25.29
N ARG A 175 2.35 -2.33 24.43
CA ARG A 175 2.72 -3.75 24.48
C ARG A 175 4.23 -3.92 24.38
N ALA A 176 4.85 -3.38 23.34
CA ALA A 176 6.27 -3.50 23.09
C ALA A 176 7.11 -2.87 24.22
N ARG A 177 6.72 -1.67 24.70
CA ARG A 177 7.35 -1.01 25.84
C ARG A 177 7.30 -1.88 27.08
N ARG A 178 6.16 -2.51 27.37
CA ARG A 178 6.02 -3.40 28.54
C ARG A 178 6.80 -4.69 28.37
N THR A 179 6.84 -5.29 27.18
CA THR A 179 7.69 -6.44 26.86
C THR A 179 9.18 -6.13 27.06
N ALA A 180 9.61 -4.88 26.83
CA ALA A 180 10.96 -4.42 27.11
C ALA A 180 11.24 -4.13 28.61
N GLY A 181 10.30 -4.42 29.51
CA GLY A 181 10.40 -4.11 30.95
C GLY A 181 10.07 -2.66 31.30
N GLY A 182 9.56 -1.88 30.36
CA GLY A 182 9.19 -0.48 30.56
C GLY A 182 7.93 -0.29 31.43
N ALA A 183 7.63 0.98 31.70
CA ALA A 183 6.51 1.36 32.57
C ALA A 183 5.14 1.09 31.93
N LEU A 184 4.18 0.78 32.81
CA LEU A 184 2.75 0.74 32.49
C LEU A 184 2.24 2.14 32.07
N PRO A 185 1.11 2.24 31.36
CA PRO A 185 0.53 3.53 31.04
C PRO A 185 0.18 4.29 32.32
N ASP A 186 0.52 5.58 32.36
CA ASP A 186 0.06 6.47 33.43
C ASP A 186 -1.43 6.81 33.25
N ALA A 187 -2.01 7.51 34.24
CA ALA A 187 -3.43 7.88 34.22
C ALA A 187 -3.80 8.74 32.99
N THR A 188 -2.90 9.62 32.56
CA THR A 188 -3.12 10.53 31.43
C THR A 188 -3.13 9.77 30.10
N GLU A 189 -2.15 8.89 29.90
CA GLU A 189 -2.03 8.02 28.73
C GLU A 189 -3.21 7.05 28.64
N HIS A 190 -3.59 6.44 29.77
CA HIS A 190 -4.75 5.58 29.86
C HIS A 190 -6.04 6.31 29.45
N GLN A 191 -6.31 7.48 30.04
CA GLN A 191 -7.49 8.29 29.70
C GLN A 191 -7.50 8.74 28.24
N ALA A 192 -6.34 9.10 27.69
CA ALA A 192 -6.23 9.47 26.28
C ALA A 192 -6.64 8.31 25.35
N ILE A 193 -6.23 7.08 25.66
CA ILE A 193 -6.61 5.89 24.87
C ILE A 193 -8.11 5.63 24.99
N VAL A 194 -8.67 5.64 26.21
CA VAL A 194 -10.12 5.46 26.43
C VAL A 194 -10.92 6.50 25.65
N SER A 195 -10.52 7.78 25.71
CA SER A 195 -11.20 8.85 24.99
C SER A 195 -11.14 8.66 23.46
N ALA A 196 -10.00 8.21 22.93
CA ALA A 196 -9.82 7.98 21.51
C ALA A 196 -10.66 6.79 21.02
N LEU A 197 -10.75 5.71 21.80
CA LEU A 197 -11.56 4.53 21.47
C LEU A 197 -13.06 4.84 21.46
N ARG A 198 -13.55 5.69 22.37
CA ARG A 198 -14.97 6.10 22.42
C ARG A 198 -15.38 7.09 21.34
N SER A 199 -14.47 7.98 20.95
CA SER A 199 -14.81 9.15 20.13
C SER A 199 -14.52 8.97 18.64
N ARG A 200 -13.81 7.91 18.24
CA ARG A 200 -13.34 7.72 16.87
C ARG A 200 -13.77 6.37 16.31
N PRO A 201 -14.03 6.26 14.99
CA PRO A 201 -14.17 4.96 14.34
C PRO A 201 -12.94 4.10 14.61
N LEU A 202 -13.16 2.82 14.88
CA LEU A 202 -12.09 1.86 15.17
C LEU A 202 -11.53 1.29 13.87
N PRO A 203 -10.30 1.66 13.46
CA PRO A 203 -9.71 1.11 12.26
C PRO A 203 -9.32 -0.36 12.48
N PRO A 204 -9.14 -1.15 11.40
CA PRO A 204 -8.71 -2.54 11.49
C PRO A 204 -7.46 -2.74 12.35
N THR A 205 -6.49 -1.83 12.27
CA THR A 205 -5.24 -1.89 13.05
C THR A 205 -5.49 -1.79 14.55
N THR A 206 -6.40 -0.92 14.99
CA THR A 206 -6.81 -0.81 16.40
C THR A 206 -7.50 -2.09 16.88
N LEU A 207 -8.43 -2.64 16.09
CA LEU A 207 -9.11 -3.89 16.43
C LEU A 207 -8.12 -5.06 16.54
N LEU A 208 -7.19 -5.17 15.58
CA LEU A 208 -6.13 -6.17 15.61
C LEU A 208 -5.19 -5.98 16.81
N ALA A 209 -4.87 -4.74 17.18
CA ALA A 209 -4.03 -4.46 18.34
C ALA A 209 -4.70 -4.91 19.64
N LEU A 210 -5.98 -4.57 19.84
CA LEU A 210 -6.78 -5.02 20.98
C LEU A 210 -6.89 -6.55 21.03
N GLY A 211 -7.21 -7.19 19.89
CA GLY A 211 -7.27 -8.64 19.78
C GLY A 211 -5.92 -9.31 20.11
N SER A 212 -4.82 -8.74 19.62
CA SER A 212 -3.47 -9.27 19.89
C SER A 212 -3.06 -9.14 21.37
N LEU A 213 -3.48 -8.05 22.03
CA LEU A 213 -3.27 -7.83 23.46
C LEU A 213 -4.08 -8.83 24.28
N SER A 214 -5.36 -9.04 23.93
CA SER A 214 -6.23 -10.03 24.57
C SER A 214 -5.66 -11.45 24.43
N ALA A 215 -5.26 -11.85 23.22
CA ALA A 215 -4.65 -13.16 22.99
C ALA A 215 -3.35 -13.35 23.79
N CYS A 216 -2.52 -12.31 23.86
CA CYS A 216 -1.28 -12.30 24.64
C CYS A 216 -1.55 -12.43 26.16
N ALA A 217 -2.56 -11.72 26.68
CA ALA A 217 -2.96 -11.82 28.08
C ALA A 217 -3.50 -13.22 28.42
N LEU A 218 -4.32 -13.79 27.53
CA LEU A 218 -4.86 -15.15 27.68
C LEU A 218 -3.78 -16.24 27.63
N ALA A 219 -2.70 -16.02 26.86
CA ALA A 219 -1.54 -16.90 26.83
C ALA A 219 -0.69 -16.83 28.11
N GLY A 220 -0.99 -15.92 29.04
CA GLY A 220 -0.25 -15.77 30.30
C GLY A 220 1.09 -15.05 30.14
N GLU A 221 1.30 -14.28 29.07
CA GLU A 221 2.52 -13.50 28.90
C GLU A 221 2.59 -12.39 29.97
N PRO A 222 3.65 -12.29 30.78
CA PRO A 222 3.74 -11.31 31.88
C PRO A 222 3.47 -9.88 31.42
N ALA A 223 4.07 -9.48 30.29
CA ALA A 223 3.94 -8.13 29.76
C ALA A 223 2.49 -7.73 29.43
N CYS A 224 1.67 -8.70 28.99
CA CYS A 224 0.26 -8.46 28.66
C CYS A 224 -0.64 -8.64 29.88
N ARG A 225 -0.28 -9.55 30.81
CA ARG A 225 -0.98 -9.71 32.08
C ARG A 225 -1.01 -8.42 32.89
N ASP A 226 0.10 -7.70 32.95
CA ASP A 226 0.18 -6.42 33.65
C ASP A 226 -0.71 -5.32 33.04
N LEU A 227 -0.99 -5.43 31.74
CA LEU A 227 -1.87 -4.51 31.01
C LEU A 227 -3.35 -4.90 31.13
N THR A 228 -3.69 -6.09 31.64
CA THR A 228 -5.07 -6.61 31.71
C THR A 228 -6.05 -5.62 32.33
N PRO A 229 -5.77 -4.96 33.48
CA PRO A 229 -6.71 -4.00 34.06
C PRO A 229 -7.07 -2.87 33.08
N ALA A 230 -6.06 -2.26 32.44
CA ALA A 230 -6.27 -1.21 31.46
C ALA A 230 -6.91 -1.74 30.16
N LEU A 231 -6.59 -2.97 29.76
CA LEU A 231 -7.15 -3.60 28.57
C LEU A 231 -8.66 -3.81 28.67
N LEU A 232 -9.18 -4.19 29.85
CA LEU A 232 -10.62 -4.32 30.05
C LEU A 232 -11.36 -2.98 29.84
N ASP A 233 -10.79 -1.89 30.35
CA ASP A 233 -11.33 -0.54 30.13
C ASP A 233 -11.25 -0.13 28.65
N TRP A 234 -10.20 -0.52 27.93
CA TRP A 234 -10.08 -0.25 26.50
C TRP A 234 -11.07 -1.07 25.67
N LEU A 235 -11.28 -2.34 25.99
CA LEU A 235 -12.26 -3.19 25.31
C LEU A 235 -13.69 -2.68 25.53
N THR A 236 -14.02 -2.24 26.75
CA THR A 236 -15.34 -1.63 27.03
C THR A 236 -15.50 -0.27 26.35
N ALA A 237 -14.42 0.51 26.23
CA ALA A 237 -14.43 1.77 25.49
C ALA A 237 -14.57 1.61 23.97
N ALA A 238 -14.19 0.44 23.43
CA ALA A 238 -14.25 0.09 22.02
C ALA A 238 -15.54 -0.66 21.62
N ALA A 239 -16.39 -1.01 22.59
CA ALA A 239 -17.69 -1.65 22.37
C ALA A 239 -18.79 -0.60 22.11
#